data_AF-S1NSI5-F1
#
_entry.id   AF-S1NSI5-F1
#
_cell.length_a   1.000
_cell.length_b   1.000
_cell.length_c   1.000
_cell.angle_alpha   90.00
_cell.angle_beta   90.00
_cell.angle_gamma   90.00
#
_symmetry.space_group_name_H-M   'P 1'
#
loop_
_entity.id
_entity.type
_entity.pdbx_description
1 polymer ?
#
loop_
_entity_poly.entity_id
_entity_poly.type
_entity_poly.pdbx_seq_one_letter_code
_entity_poly.pdbx_strand_id
1 'polypeptide(L)' 'MTVEQVLERLREELAMPQLKLPIKEKDYTEEEYLQLKEDLIAYYRDYVDHFEN' A
#
# COMPACT_ATOMS: atom_id res chain seq x y z
N MET A 1 -5.46 -13.65 -2.17
CA MET A 1 -5.93 -12.36 -2.73
C MET A 1 -5.00 -12.02 -3.86
N THR A 2 -5.53 -11.78 -5.06
CA THR A 2 -4.67 -11.45 -6.19
C THR A 2 -4.09 -10.05 -6.04
N VAL A 3 -2.99 -9.77 -6.75
CA VAL A 3 -2.39 -8.42 -6.82
C VAL A 3 -3.41 -7.36 -7.19
N GLU A 4 -4.30 -7.64 -8.14
CA GLU A 4 -5.34 -6.70 -8.56
C GLU A 4 -6.30 -6.35 -7.42
N GLN A 5 -6.74 -7.34 -6.64
CA GLN A 5 -7.61 -7.14 -5.48
C GLN A 5 -6.91 -6.34 -4.37
N VAL A 6 -5.62 -6.60 -4.14
CA VAL A 6 -4.80 -5.85 -3.17
C VAL A 6 -4.70 -4.39 -3.60
N LEU A 7 -4.38 -4.13 -4.87
CA LEU A 7 -4.24 -2.77 -5.39
C LEU A 7 -5.58 -2.02 -5.40
N GLU A 8 -6.68 -2.67 -5.76
CA GLU A 8 -8.02 -2.08 -5.72
C GLU A 8 -8.40 -1.68 -4.30
N ARG A 9 -8.27 -2.59 -3.33
CA ARG A 9 -8.52 -2.30 -1.92
C ARG A 9 -7.65 -1.15 -1.40
N LEU A 10 -6.34 -1.14 -1.69
CA LEU A 10 -5.45 -0.06 -1.25
C LEU A 10 -5.87 1.30 -1.86
N ARG A 11 -6.32 1.33 -3.13
CA ARG A 11 -6.82 2.56 -3.77
C ARG A 11 -8.06 3.09 -3.07
N GLU A 12 -9.00 2.21 -2.72
CA GLU A 12 -10.21 2.59 -2.00
C GLU A 12 -9.91 3.03 -0.57
N GLU A 13 -9.17 2.22 0.19
CA GLU A 13 -8.88 2.48 1.60
C GLU A 13 -8.01 3.73 1.83
N LEU A 14 -7.06 3.99 0.93
CA LEU A 14 -6.19 5.18 1.01
C LEU A 14 -6.78 6.38 0.26
N ALA A 15 -7.96 6.26 -0.36
CA ALA A 15 -8.55 7.25 -1.25
C ALA A 15 -7.58 7.73 -2.35
N MET A 16 -6.75 6.81 -2.87
CA MET A 16 -5.74 7.05 -3.89
C MET A 16 -6.06 6.27 -5.16
N PRO A 17 -7.00 6.73 -6.02
CA PRO A 17 -7.43 5.98 -7.20
C PRO A 17 -6.31 5.73 -8.23
N GLN A 18 -5.26 6.55 -8.21
CA GLN A 18 -4.11 6.42 -9.11
C GLN A 18 -2.94 5.65 -8.49
N LEU A 19 -3.13 5.01 -7.34
CA LEU A 19 -2.09 4.22 -6.68
C LEU A 19 -1.62 3.08 -7.60
N LYS A 20 -0.33 3.13 -7.93
CA LYS A 20 0.39 2.09 -8.66
C LYS A 20 1.65 1.76 -7.89
N LEU A 21 1.74 0.53 -7.42
CA LEU A 21 2.87 0.05 -6.64
C LEU A 21 3.50 -1.16 -7.35
N PRO A 22 4.82 -1.20 -7.48
CA PRO A 22 5.51 -2.38 -7.97
C PRO A 22 5.52 -3.45 -6.86
N ILE A 23 4.44 -4.23 -6.77
CA ILE A 23 4.33 -5.35 -5.83
C ILE A 23 4.51 -6.69 -6.54
N LYS A 24 4.97 -7.70 -5.80
CA LYS A 24 5.28 -9.03 -6.35
C LYS A 24 4.00 -9.72 -6.83
N GLU A 25 4.07 -10.33 -8.02
CA GLU A 25 2.98 -11.18 -8.51
C GLU A 25 2.92 -12.49 -7.72
N LYS A 26 2.01 -12.51 -6.75
CA LYS A 26 1.66 -13.67 -5.91
C LYS A 26 0.25 -13.52 -5.35
N ASP A 27 -0.27 -14.60 -4.80
CA ASP A 27 -1.42 -14.51 -3.90
C ASP A 27 -0.99 -14.01 -2.53
N TYR A 28 -1.69 -12.99 -2.05
CA TYR A 28 -1.53 -12.40 -0.73
C TYR A 28 -2.55 -13.00 0.23
N THR A 29 -2.10 -13.30 1.45
CA THR A 29 -2.97 -13.50 2.60
C THR A 29 -3.42 -12.16 3.19
N GLU A 30 -4.46 -12.17 4.03
CA GLU A 30 -4.93 -10.94 4.69
C GLU A 30 -3.86 -10.35 5.62
N GLU A 31 -3.04 -11.19 6.27
CA GLU A 31 -1.92 -10.73 7.10
C GLU A 31 -0.86 -10.00 6.28
N GLU A 32 -0.48 -10.55 5.13
CA GLU A 32 0.48 -9.91 4.22
C GLU A 32 -0.08 -8.62 3.61
N TYR A 33 -1.39 -8.55 3.37
CA TYR A 33 -2.07 -7.34 2.94
C TYR A 33 -1.98 -6.24 4.00
N LEU A 34 -2.30 -6.57 5.26
CA LEU A 34 -2.24 -5.63 6.38
C LEU A 34 -0.82 -5.10 6.58
N GLN A 35 0.18 -5.98 6.54
CA GLN A 35 1.58 -5.59 6.65
C GLN A 35 1.99 -4.65 5.51
N LEU A 36 1.64 -4.97 4.25
CA LEU A 36 1.91 -4.12 3.10
C LEU A 36 1.30 -2.72 3.26
N LYS A 37 0.07 -2.64 3.78
CA LYS A 37 -0.62 -1.37 4.05
C LYS A 37 0.10 -0.55 5.11
N GLU A 38 0.51 -1.17 6.21
CA GLU A 38 1.27 -0.49 7.27
C GLU A 38 2.61 0.04 6.75
N ASP A 39 3.35 -0.76 5.98
CA ASP A 39 4.61 -0.36 5.37
C ASP A 39 4.42 0.85 4.44
N LEU A 40 3.32 0.89 3.67
CA LEU A 40 3.00 2.02 2.79
C LEU A 40 2.70 3.32 3.56
N ILE A 41 1.93 3.22 4.64
CA ILE A 41 1.60 4.37 5.48
C ILE A 41 2.85 4.88 6.19
N ALA A 42 3.69 3.97 6.69
CA ALA A 42 4.95 4.31 7.33
C ALA A 42 5.89 5.02 6.35
N TYR A 43 6.05 4.49 5.13
CA TYR A 43 6.84 5.13 4.08
C TYR A 43 6.35 6.54 3.76
N TYR A 44 5.02 6.73 3.65
CA TYR A 44 4.46 8.05 3.39
C TYR A 44 4.69 9.02 4.55
N ARG A 45 4.51 8.57 5.80
CA ARG A 45 4.78 9.38 6.99
C ARG A 45 6.23 9.81 7.04
N ASP A 46 7.16 8.87 6.88
CA ASP A 46 8.60 9.14 6.88
C ASP A 46 8.97 10.14 5.79
N TYR A 47 8.43 9.98 4.57
CA TYR A 47 8.63 10.93 3.48
C TYR A 47 8.11 12.34 3.79
N VAL A 48 6.94 12.48 4.40
CA VAL A 48 6.39 13.80 4.77
C VAL A 48 7.20 14.43 5.91
N ASP A 49 7.50 13.68 6.96
CA ASP A 49 8.30 14.15 8.10
C ASP A 49 9.71 14.59 7.69
N HIS A 50 10.34 13.88 6.75
CA HIS A 50 11.67 14.24 6.25
C HIS A 50 11.69 15.48 5.34
N PHE A 51 10.55 15.91 4.78
CA PHE A 51 10.47 17.10 3.93
C PHE A 51 10.12 18.39 4.68
N GLU A 52 9.64 18.30 5.92
CA GLU A 52 9.29 19.47 6.76
C GLU A 52 10.45 19.93 7.69
N ASN A 53 11.67 19.38 7.56
CA ASN A 53 12.82 19.70 8.41
C ASN A 53 14.01 20.29 7.65
#